data_AF-A0A1V5BS82-F1
#
_entry.id   AF-A0A1V5BS82-F1
#
_cell.length_a   1.000
_cell.length_b   1.000
_cell.length_c   1.000
_cell.angle_alpha   90.00
_cell.angle_beta   90.00
_cell.angle_gamma   90.00
#
_symmetry.space_group_name_H-M   'P 1'
#
loop_
_entity.id
_entity.type
_entity.pdbx_description
1 polymer ?
#
loop_
_entity_poly.entity_id
_entity_poly.type
_entity_poly.pdbx_seq_one_letter_code
_entity_poly.pdbx_strand_id
1 'polypeptide(L)'
;MTVYSPDGFSQTHPFQYDESAMSYHVYGTYPAATFYYSEEADVLRNPTYGWCNYSSPSLAGFADGDLIKNPRGLKLLLAIKRDGQYLTPGVLNLQNKLDGEGPYRVVPPQKVPGPPDQGSRSGYQDVIWPFDPNADHNAGYSTRSTTIVRVEPLPAGTTDIDLLEAGWNYIDNNKIVVYGTISPVENIKEKLAQLIAAVNSTPSNAFKTPSGKAVLKQKLLVVSKDVRVRNYAGAYQKLQNDILAKMDGCALSGSPDKNDWVTSCDTQTRLYWAANEIMVLLKIIV
;
A
#
# COMPACT_ATOMS: atom_id res chain seq x y z
N MET A 1 -8.53 -4.46 -7.34
CA MET A 1 -8.24 -3.02 -7.38
C MET A 1 -7.84 -2.65 -8.80
N THR A 2 -8.18 -1.46 -9.26
CA THR A 2 -7.78 -0.96 -10.58
C THR A 2 -6.86 0.24 -10.42
N VAL A 3 -5.77 0.25 -11.19
CA VAL A 3 -4.69 1.23 -11.09
C VAL A 3 -4.61 2.00 -12.40
N TYR A 4 -4.50 3.32 -12.32
CA TYR A 4 -4.54 4.20 -13.46
C TYR A 4 -3.26 5.03 -13.61
N SER A 5 -2.88 5.20 -14.87
CA SER A 5 -1.96 6.20 -15.37
C SER A 5 -2.74 7.45 -15.81
N PRO A 6 -2.11 8.64 -15.86
CA PRO A 6 -2.77 9.89 -16.27
C PRO A 6 -3.19 9.93 -17.75
N ASP A 7 -2.66 9.04 -18.58
CA ASP A 7 -2.96 8.93 -20.01
C ASP A 7 -4.17 8.01 -20.28
N GLY A 8 -4.87 7.58 -19.22
CA GLY A 8 -6.03 6.70 -19.30
C GLY A 8 -5.67 5.21 -19.35
N PHE A 9 -4.38 4.85 -19.41
CA PHE A 9 -3.99 3.45 -19.27
C PHE A 9 -4.37 2.93 -17.87
N SER A 10 -4.88 1.70 -17.81
CA SER A 10 -5.27 1.09 -16.54
C SER A 10 -5.11 -0.41 -16.52
N GLN A 11 -4.88 -0.94 -15.32
CA GLN A 11 -4.77 -2.37 -15.07
C GLN A 11 -5.53 -2.78 -13.82
N THR A 12 -6.22 -3.91 -13.90
CA THR A 12 -6.96 -4.48 -12.77
C THR A 12 -6.17 -5.62 -12.15
N HIS A 13 -5.95 -5.51 -10.84
CA HIS A 13 -5.25 -6.47 -10.01
C HIS A 13 -6.24 -7.10 -9.01
N PRO A 14 -6.55 -8.41 -9.11
CA PRO A 14 -7.40 -9.07 -8.12
C PRO A 14 -6.75 -9.03 -6.74
N PHE A 15 -7.54 -9.02 -5.66
CA PHE A 15 -6.94 -9.00 -4.33
C PHE A 15 -6.30 -10.34 -3.98
N GLN A 16 -6.97 -11.45 -4.29
CA GLN A 16 -6.51 -12.80 -4.00
C GLN A 16 -5.92 -13.43 -5.25
N TYR A 17 -5.07 -14.44 -5.05
CA TYR A 17 -4.62 -15.29 -6.14
C TYR A 17 -5.82 -16.01 -6.77
N ASP A 18 -5.83 -16.02 -8.10
CA ASP A 18 -6.75 -16.78 -8.92
C ASP A 18 -5.93 -17.38 -10.06
N GLU A 19 -6.01 -18.71 -10.17
CA GLU A 19 -5.30 -19.52 -11.16
C GLU A 19 -5.84 -19.26 -12.57
N SER A 20 -7.13 -18.95 -12.70
CA SER A 20 -7.79 -18.68 -13.97
C SER A 20 -7.59 -17.24 -14.47
N ALA A 21 -7.19 -16.32 -13.57
CA ALA A 21 -7.00 -14.92 -13.93
C ALA A 21 -5.60 -14.67 -14.53
N MET A 22 -5.57 -14.13 -15.74
CA MET A 22 -4.33 -13.61 -16.35
C MET A 22 -3.75 -12.39 -15.60
N SER A 23 -4.50 -11.81 -14.66
CA SER A 23 -4.07 -10.65 -13.87
C SER A 23 -3.21 -11.01 -12.65
N TYR A 24 -2.48 -10.03 -12.14
CA TYR A 24 -1.56 -10.15 -11.00
C TYR A 24 -2.26 -9.77 -9.69
N HIS A 25 -2.25 -10.68 -8.71
CA HIS A 25 -2.88 -10.49 -7.41
C HIS A 25 -2.14 -9.52 -6.48
N VAL A 26 -2.89 -8.84 -5.61
CA VAL A 26 -2.34 -7.88 -4.64
C VAL A 26 -1.79 -8.58 -3.39
N TYR A 27 -2.56 -9.51 -2.81
CA TYR A 27 -2.21 -10.17 -1.55
C TYR A 27 -1.54 -11.51 -1.77
N GLY A 28 -0.47 -11.76 -1.02
CA GLY A 28 0.31 -12.99 -1.11
C GLY A 28 1.70 -12.73 -1.66
N THR A 29 2.34 -13.79 -2.14
CA THR A 29 3.67 -13.75 -2.73
C THR A 29 3.67 -14.37 -4.12
N TYR A 30 4.70 -14.06 -4.89
CA TYR A 30 4.99 -14.66 -6.19
C TYR A 30 6.20 -15.60 -6.07
N PRO A 31 6.35 -16.59 -6.98
CA PRO A 31 7.51 -17.47 -7.01
C PRO A 31 8.82 -16.68 -7.12
N ALA A 32 9.89 -17.20 -6.53
CA ALA A 32 11.21 -16.64 -6.75
C ALA A 32 11.60 -16.82 -8.24
N ALA A 33 12.28 -15.83 -8.80
CA ALA A 33 12.75 -15.87 -10.18
C ALA A 33 14.23 -16.22 -10.24
N THR A 34 14.65 -16.79 -11.38
CA THR A 34 16.05 -16.99 -11.71
C THR A 34 16.57 -15.76 -12.45
N PHE A 35 17.78 -15.33 -12.14
CA PHE A 35 18.49 -14.34 -12.92
C PHE A 35 19.06 -15.01 -14.18
N TYR A 36 18.72 -14.47 -15.34
CA TYR A 36 19.17 -14.97 -16.62
C TYR A 36 20.12 -13.96 -17.28
N TYR A 37 21.29 -14.43 -17.70
CA TYR A 37 22.27 -13.63 -18.42
C TYR A 37 22.74 -14.35 -19.69
N SER A 38 22.81 -13.59 -20.78
CA SER A 38 23.44 -14.01 -22.03
C SER A 38 24.14 -12.80 -22.64
N GLU A 39 25.36 -12.99 -23.14
CA GLU A 39 26.08 -11.95 -23.89
C GLU A 39 25.32 -11.51 -25.15
N GLU A 40 24.55 -12.43 -25.76
CA GLU A 40 23.71 -12.10 -26.92
C GLU A 40 22.57 -11.14 -26.56
N ALA A 41 21.96 -11.32 -25.37
CA ALA A 41 20.85 -10.50 -24.91
C ALA A 41 21.29 -9.14 -24.37
N ASP A 42 22.55 -9.00 -23.93
CA ASP A 42 23.09 -7.80 -23.31
C ASP A 42 23.29 -6.65 -24.32
N VAL A 43 22.52 -5.57 -24.19
CA VAL A 43 22.58 -4.41 -25.08
C VAL A 43 23.96 -3.72 -25.13
N LEU A 44 24.79 -3.88 -24.11
CA LEU A 44 26.14 -3.31 -24.08
C LEU A 44 27.17 -4.21 -24.78
N ARG A 45 26.93 -5.52 -24.84
CA ARG A 45 27.81 -6.50 -25.51
C ARG A 45 27.38 -6.74 -26.95
N ASN A 46 26.07 -6.74 -27.19
CA ASN A 46 25.44 -6.87 -28.49
C ASN A 46 24.53 -5.66 -28.78
N PRO A 47 25.10 -4.52 -29.21
CA PRO A 47 24.34 -3.29 -29.44
C PRO A 47 23.43 -3.34 -30.67
N THR A 48 23.58 -4.35 -31.54
CA THR A 48 22.80 -4.44 -32.78
C THR A 48 21.40 -4.99 -32.53
N TYR A 49 21.27 -6.02 -31.68
CA TYR A 49 19.98 -6.68 -31.45
C TYR A 49 19.77 -7.20 -30.03
N GLY A 50 20.68 -6.93 -29.08
CA GLY A 50 20.44 -7.18 -27.66
C GLY A 50 19.20 -6.44 -27.14
N TRP A 51 18.55 -6.97 -26.10
CA TRP A 51 17.28 -6.45 -25.58
C TRP A 51 17.25 -6.27 -24.05
N CYS A 52 18.25 -6.79 -23.33
CA CYS A 52 18.35 -6.69 -21.89
C CYS A 52 19.43 -5.68 -21.50
N ASN A 53 19.06 -4.73 -20.63
CA ASN A 53 20.01 -3.82 -20.02
C ASN A 53 20.47 -4.35 -18.66
N TYR A 54 21.67 -4.93 -18.63
CA TYR A 54 22.29 -5.47 -17.41
C TYR A 54 23.16 -4.47 -16.63
N SER A 55 23.18 -3.19 -17.02
CA SER A 55 24.02 -2.17 -16.37
C SER A 55 23.53 -1.69 -15.00
N SER A 56 22.36 -2.16 -14.55
CA SER A 56 21.78 -1.74 -13.27
C SER A 56 22.68 -2.15 -12.10
N PRO A 57 23.03 -1.22 -11.18
CA PRO A 57 23.82 -1.54 -9.98
C PRO A 57 23.17 -2.61 -9.09
N SER A 58 21.84 -2.76 -9.14
CA SER A 58 21.13 -3.78 -8.36
C SER A 58 21.38 -5.21 -8.86
N LEU A 59 21.97 -5.37 -10.04
CA LEU A 59 22.37 -6.67 -10.59
C LEU A 59 23.81 -7.04 -10.22
N ALA A 60 24.55 -6.17 -9.54
CA ALA A 60 25.93 -6.44 -9.15
C ALA A 60 26.03 -7.69 -8.28
N GLY A 61 26.85 -8.65 -8.71
CA GLY A 61 27.09 -9.90 -7.99
C GLY A 61 26.14 -11.05 -8.35
N PHE A 62 25.17 -10.85 -9.24
CA PHE A 62 24.41 -11.96 -9.83
C PHE A 62 25.18 -12.61 -10.98
N ALA A 63 25.19 -13.93 -11.01
CA ALA A 63 25.62 -14.76 -12.12
C ALA A 63 24.39 -15.42 -12.79
N ASP A 64 24.52 -15.80 -14.07
CA ASP A 64 23.48 -16.57 -14.76
C ASP A 64 23.07 -17.81 -13.94
N GLY A 65 21.77 -18.04 -13.79
CA GLY A 65 21.22 -19.13 -12.99
C GLY A 65 21.06 -18.82 -11.49
N ASP A 66 21.53 -17.68 -11.01
CA ASP A 66 21.34 -17.30 -9.61
C ASP A 66 19.86 -17.08 -9.27
N LEU A 67 19.45 -17.52 -8.07
CA LEU A 67 18.11 -17.24 -7.58
C LEU A 67 18.00 -15.78 -7.10
N ILE A 68 17.03 -15.05 -7.61
CA ILE A 68 16.66 -13.71 -7.11
C ILE A 68 15.91 -13.89 -5.78
N LYS A 69 16.66 -13.86 -4.69
CA LYS A 69 16.14 -14.09 -3.33
C LYS A 69 15.51 -12.83 -2.76
N ASN A 70 14.19 -12.89 -2.51
CA ASN A 70 13.51 -11.96 -1.62
C ASN A 70 13.07 -12.71 -0.34
N PRO A 71 13.70 -12.50 0.82
CA PRO A 71 13.36 -13.21 2.06
C PRO A 71 11.90 -13.04 2.51
N ARG A 72 11.21 -12.00 2.04
CA ARG A 72 9.80 -11.73 2.35
C ARG A 72 8.85 -12.12 1.22
N GLY A 73 9.36 -12.83 0.21
CA GLY A 73 8.68 -13.16 -1.04
C GLY A 73 8.53 -11.97 -1.98
N LEU A 74 8.45 -12.24 -3.28
CA LEU A 74 8.10 -11.23 -4.29
C LEU A 74 6.63 -10.85 -4.13
N LYS A 75 6.30 -9.57 -4.33
CA LYS A 75 4.94 -9.02 -4.14
C LYS A 75 4.66 -8.00 -5.23
N LEU A 76 3.39 -7.71 -5.50
CA LEU A 76 3.03 -6.54 -6.30
C LEU A 76 3.55 -5.28 -5.60
N LEU A 77 4.35 -4.47 -6.29
CA LEU A 77 5.00 -3.30 -5.70
C LEU A 77 4.37 -2.01 -6.23
N LEU A 78 4.28 -1.01 -5.36
CA LEU A 78 4.22 0.39 -5.76
C LEU A 78 5.64 0.96 -5.63
N ALA A 79 6.37 1.02 -6.72
CA ALA A 79 7.73 1.51 -6.77
C ALA A 79 7.75 3.05 -6.79
N ILE A 80 8.66 3.63 -6.00
CA ILE A 80 8.98 5.07 -5.98
C ILE A 80 10.41 5.30 -6.47
N LYS A 81 11.25 4.27 -6.38
CA LYS A 81 12.66 4.30 -6.72
C LYS A 81 13.06 3.08 -7.53
N ARG A 82 14.08 3.25 -8.35
CA ARG A 82 14.86 2.20 -9.01
C ARG A 82 16.34 2.50 -8.79
N ASP A 83 17.10 1.51 -8.34
CA ASP A 83 18.54 1.65 -8.06
C ASP A 83 18.88 2.83 -7.13
N GLY A 84 18.04 3.02 -6.10
CA GLY A 84 18.19 4.09 -5.11
C GLY A 84 17.76 5.49 -5.59
N GLN A 85 17.51 5.68 -6.88
CA GLN A 85 17.07 6.95 -7.48
C GLN A 85 15.55 7.00 -7.63
N TYR A 86 14.97 8.19 -7.52
CA TYR A 86 13.55 8.40 -7.81
C TYR A 86 13.24 8.06 -9.26
N LEU A 87 12.06 7.50 -9.50
CA LEU A 87 11.58 7.24 -10.87
C LEU A 87 11.45 8.56 -11.63
N THR A 88 11.83 8.57 -12.91
CA THR A 88 11.65 9.72 -13.80
C THR A 88 10.16 10.06 -13.88
N PRO A 89 9.73 11.28 -13.50
CA PRO A 89 8.32 11.66 -13.54
C PRO A 89 7.70 11.47 -14.93
N GLY A 90 6.42 11.11 -14.95
CA GLY A 90 5.65 11.00 -16.18
C GLY A 90 5.46 12.35 -16.86
N VAL A 91 5.62 12.41 -18.18
CA VAL A 91 5.36 13.59 -19.01
C VAL A 91 4.68 13.16 -20.31
N LEU A 92 4.01 14.09 -21.00
CA LEU A 92 3.60 13.87 -22.38
C LEU A 92 4.77 14.19 -23.31
N ASN A 93 5.14 13.24 -24.16
CA ASN A 93 6.08 13.50 -25.25
C ASN A 93 5.40 14.25 -26.41
N LEU A 94 6.19 14.61 -27.43
CA LEU A 94 5.71 15.33 -28.62
C LEU A 94 4.63 14.59 -29.42
N GLN A 95 4.42 13.30 -29.18
CA GLN A 95 3.38 12.48 -29.79
C GLN A 95 2.17 12.29 -28.88
N ASN A 96 2.05 13.07 -27.80
CA ASN A 96 1.02 12.96 -26.76
C ASN A 96 0.96 11.55 -26.13
N LYS A 97 2.11 10.89 -26.00
CA LYS A 97 2.23 9.62 -25.28
C LYS A 97 2.93 9.83 -23.95
N LEU A 98 2.53 9.03 -22.95
CA LEU A 98 3.21 8.98 -21.67
C LEU A 98 4.68 8.55 -21.88
N ASP A 99 5.59 9.40 -21.44
CA ASP A 99 6.99 9.10 -21.23
C ASP A 99 7.34 9.25 -19.74
N GLY A 100 8.42 8.63 -19.26
CA GLY A 100 8.71 8.51 -17.83
C GLY A 100 7.87 7.43 -17.11
N GLU A 101 8.30 7.04 -15.92
CA GLU A 101 7.73 5.88 -15.20
C GLU A 101 7.16 6.25 -13.82
N GLY A 102 7.46 7.45 -13.32
CA GLY A 102 7.15 7.90 -11.98
C GLY A 102 6.04 8.97 -11.91
N PRO A 103 5.77 9.51 -10.72
CA PRO A 103 6.53 9.32 -9.48
C PRO A 103 6.31 7.95 -8.83
N TYR A 104 5.22 7.27 -9.19
CA TYR A 104 4.89 5.93 -8.73
C TYR A 104 4.73 4.97 -9.92
N ARG A 105 5.10 3.71 -9.76
CA ARG A 105 4.88 2.65 -10.74
C ARG A 105 4.37 1.40 -10.06
N VAL A 106 3.29 0.82 -10.56
CA VAL A 106 2.91 -0.55 -10.15
C VAL A 106 3.76 -1.56 -10.91
N VAL A 107 4.46 -2.42 -10.19
CA VAL A 107 5.37 -3.43 -10.77
C VAL A 107 4.94 -4.82 -10.29
N PRO A 108 4.28 -5.62 -11.16
CA PRO A 108 4.01 -7.01 -10.88
C PRO A 108 5.27 -7.89 -11.08
N PRO A 109 5.59 -8.81 -10.17
CA PRO A 109 6.50 -9.93 -10.46
C PRO A 109 5.84 -10.92 -11.44
N GLN A 110 6.63 -11.75 -12.12
CA GLN A 110 6.08 -12.88 -12.90
C GLN A 110 5.41 -13.92 -11.97
N LYS A 111 4.21 -14.35 -12.34
CA LYS A 111 3.51 -15.54 -11.81
C LYS A 111 4.20 -16.83 -12.25
N VAL A 112 4.69 -16.89 -13.49
CA VAL A 112 5.44 -18.01 -14.07
C VAL A 112 6.80 -17.48 -14.52
N PRO A 113 7.83 -17.56 -13.66
CA PRO A 113 9.14 -17.02 -13.99
C PRO A 113 9.76 -17.68 -15.22
N GLY A 114 10.38 -16.88 -16.08
CA GLY A 114 11.09 -17.34 -17.26
C GLY A 114 12.24 -16.39 -17.64
N PRO A 115 13.04 -16.74 -18.64
CA PRO A 115 14.04 -15.82 -19.16
C PRO A 115 13.37 -14.59 -19.80
N PRO A 116 14.10 -13.46 -19.90
CA PRO A 116 13.61 -12.32 -20.66
C PRO A 116 13.59 -12.67 -22.15
N ASP A 117 12.50 -12.36 -22.84
CA ASP A 117 12.37 -12.61 -24.28
C ASP A 117 12.53 -11.34 -25.10
N GLN A 118 12.87 -11.53 -26.37
CA GLN A 118 12.93 -10.46 -27.35
C GLN A 118 11.52 -9.92 -27.62
N GLY A 119 11.41 -8.62 -27.90
CA GLY A 119 10.11 -8.01 -28.21
C GLY A 119 9.50 -8.55 -29.51
N SER A 120 8.19 -8.76 -29.53
CA SER A 120 7.44 -9.21 -30.72
C SER A 120 7.56 -8.30 -31.95
N ARG A 121 8.00 -7.05 -31.75
CA ARG A 121 8.23 -6.06 -32.82
C ARG A 121 9.69 -6.00 -33.29
N SER A 122 10.59 -6.79 -32.70
CA SER A 122 11.97 -6.88 -33.19
C SER A 122 11.99 -7.46 -34.59
N GLY A 123 12.81 -6.87 -35.47
CA GLY A 123 13.10 -7.41 -36.80
C GLY A 123 14.00 -8.64 -36.79
N TYR A 124 14.53 -9.03 -35.63
CA TYR A 124 15.43 -10.16 -35.44
C TYR A 124 14.92 -11.05 -34.30
N GLN A 125 14.51 -12.28 -34.65
CA GLN A 125 13.94 -13.27 -33.72
C GLN A 125 14.78 -14.55 -33.64
N ASP A 126 15.83 -14.72 -34.44
CA ASP A 126 16.73 -15.87 -34.36
C ASP A 126 17.78 -15.63 -33.26
N VAL A 127 17.32 -15.70 -32.00
CA VAL A 127 18.09 -15.37 -30.78
C VAL A 127 17.87 -16.44 -29.71
N ILE A 128 18.71 -16.45 -28.66
CA ILE A 128 18.60 -17.41 -27.55
C ILE A 128 17.23 -17.43 -26.86
N TRP A 129 16.57 -16.28 -26.71
CA TRP A 129 15.22 -16.16 -26.15
C TRP A 129 14.33 -15.33 -27.09
N PRO A 130 13.76 -15.95 -28.13
CA PRO A 130 12.86 -15.28 -29.06
C PRO A 130 11.55 -14.91 -28.35
N PHE A 131 10.75 -14.03 -28.97
CA PHE A 131 9.42 -13.72 -28.45
C PHE A 131 8.58 -14.99 -28.24
N ASP A 132 8.10 -15.21 -27.02
CA ASP A 132 7.19 -16.32 -26.70
C ASP A 132 5.81 -15.79 -26.33
N PRO A 133 4.76 -16.00 -27.16
CA PRO A 133 3.42 -15.52 -26.85
C PRO A 133 2.80 -16.19 -25.61
N ASN A 134 3.35 -17.30 -25.13
CA ASN A 134 2.87 -18.01 -23.94
C ASN A 134 3.64 -17.64 -22.67
N ALA A 135 4.73 -16.86 -22.79
CA ALA A 135 5.49 -16.40 -21.64
C ALA A 135 4.69 -15.39 -20.80
N ASP A 136 5.09 -15.28 -19.54
CA ASP A 136 4.45 -14.39 -18.58
C ASP A 136 4.92 -12.93 -18.74
N HIS A 137 4.22 -12.20 -19.61
CA HIS A 137 4.48 -10.80 -19.98
C HIS A 137 3.98 -9.79 -18.95
N ASN A 138 4.65 -9.72 -17.80
CA ASN A 138 4.27 -8.85 -16.69
C ASN A 138 4.39 -7.34 -16.98
N ALA A 139 5.22 -6.94 -17.96
CA ALA A 139 5.40 -5.55 -18.33
C ALA A 139 4.11 -4.87 -18.75
N GLY A 140 3.22 -5.59 -19.45
CA GLY A 140 1.91 -5.09 -19.88
C GLY A 140 0.96 -4.81 -18.72
N TYR A 141 1.20 -5.40 -17.55
CA TYR A 141 0.41 -5.20 -16.33
C TYR A 141 1.05 -4.21 -15.36
N SER A 142 2.15 -3.57 -15.78
CA SER A 142 2.83 -2.53 -15.01
C SER A 142 2.26 -1.16 -15.37
N THR A 143 1.64 -0.49 -14.39
CA THR A 143 1.10 0.86 -14.59
C THR A 143 2.18 1.90 -14.31
N ARG A 144 2.78 2.46 -15.37
CA ARG A 144 3.75 3.57 -15.29
C ARG A 144 3.06 4.84 -14.84
N SER A 145 3.75 5.68 -14.07
CA SER A 145 3.22 6.98 -13.64
C SER A 145 1.84 6.83 -12.97
N THR A 146 1.73 5.85 -12.08
CA THR A 146 0.51 5.56 -11.32
C THR A 146 0.09 6.79 -10.52
N THR A 147 -1.14 7.24 -10.72
CA THR A 147 -1.71 8.41 -10.05
C THR A 147 -2.93 8.07 -9.20
N ILE A 148 -3.66 7.02 -9.58
CA ILE A 148 -4.94 6.68 -8.95
C ILE A 148 -5.01 5.16 -8.74
N VAL A 149 -5.41 4.74 -7.54
CA VAL A 149 -5.70 3.35 -7.17
C VAL A 149 -7.13 3.27 -6.65
N ARG A 150 -7.99 2.60 -7.42
CA ARG A 150 -9.39 2.36 -7.08
C ARG A 150 -9.56 0.99 -6.45
N VAL A 151 -10.03 0.97 -5.21
CA VAL A 151 -10.35 -0.22 -4.43
C VAL A 151 -11.80 -0.60 -4.72
N GLU A 152 -11.96 -1.67 -5.50
CA GLU A 152 -13.26 -2.09 -6.05
C GLU A 152 -13.95 -3.19 -5.22
N PRO A 153 -15.29 -3.33 -5.34
CA PRO A 153 -16.20 -2.41 -6.04
C PRO A 153 -16.30 -1.07 -5.32
N LEU A 154 -16.72 0.01 -5.99
CA LEU A 154 -17.01 1.26 -5.27
C LEU A 154 -18.23 1.08 -4.36
N PRO A 155 -18.28 1.74 -3.19
CA PRO A 155 -19.48 1.72 -2.35
C PRO A 155 -20.71 2.25 -3.12
N ALA A 156 -21.86 1.62 -2.91
CA ALA A 156 -23.10 2.02 -3.58
C ALA A 156 -23.43 3.50 -3.32
N GLY A 157 -23.86 4.22 -4.36
CA GLY A 157 -24.20 5.64 -4.27
C GLY A 157 -22.99 6.59 -4.27
N THR A 158 -21.77 6.09 -4.50
CA THR A 158 -20.59 6.93 -4.69
C THR A 158 -20.31 7.19 -6.17
N THR A 159 -19.67 8.32 -6.46
CA THR A 159 -19.20 8.68 -7.80
C THR A 159 -17.71 8.45 -7.91
N ASP A 160 -17.26 8.13 -9.12
CA ASP A 160 -15.86 7.93 -9.42
C ASP A 160 -15.10 9.25 -9.58
N ILE A 161 -13.77 9.21 -9.47
CA ILE A 161 -12.91 10.34 -9.81
C ILE A 161 -12.88 10.48 -11.34
N ASP A 162 -12.89 11.71 -11.86
CA ASP A 162 -12.58 11.93 -13.27
C ASP A 162 -11.10 11.64 -13.52
N LEU A 163 -10.84 10.49 -14.13
CA LEU A 163 -9.51 9.93 -14.32
C LEU A 163 -8.68 10.72 -15.34
N LEU A 164 -9.31 11.40 -16.30
CA LEU A 164 -8.62 12.06 -17.42
C LEU A 164 -8.16 13.47 -17.06
N GLU A 165 -8.90 14.19 -16.22
CA GLU A 165 -8.54 15.54 -15.80
C GLU A 165 -7.64 15.57 -14.55
N ALA A 166 -7.82 14.61 -13.63
CA ALA A 166 -7.15 14.66 -12.33
C ALA A 166 -5.70 14.12 -12.34
N GLY A 167 -5.37 13.21 -13.27
CA GLY A 167 -4.13 12.44 -13.24
C GLY A 167 -2.85 13.27 -13.29
N TRP A 168 -2.76 14.25 -14.20
CA TRP A 168 -1.54 15.03 -14.43
C TRP A 168 -1.15 15.87 -13.21
N ASN A 169 -2.11 16.50 -12.55
CA ASN A 169 -1.86 17.26 -11.31
C ASN A 169 -1.25 16.40 -10.20
N TYR A 170 -1.58 15.11 -10.14
CA TYR A 170 -1.00 14.21 -9.15
C TYR A 170 0.47 13.92 -9.43
N ILE A 171 0.87 13.84 -10.70
CA ILE A 171 2.29 13.71 -11.07
C ILE A 171 3.07 14.94 -10.64
N ASP A 172 2.62 16.13 -11.03
CA ASP A 172 3.31 17.40 -10.77
C ASP A 172 3.54 17.64 -9.27
N ASN A 173 2.63 17.12 -8.44
CA ASN A 173 2.67 17.26 -6.99
C ASN A 173 3.24 16.03 -6.25
N ASN A 174 3.74 15.01 -6.95
CA ASN A 174 4.17 13.74 -6.37
C ASN A 174 3.12 13.06 -5.47
N LYS A 175 1.84 13.16 -5.85
CA LYS A 175 0.71 12.61 -5.12
C LYS A 175 0.17 11.35 -5.80
N ILE A 176 -0.48 10.52 -5.01
CA ILE A 176 -1.28 9.38 -5.45
C ILE A 176 -2.58 9.41 -4.67
N VAL A 177 -3.69 9.06 -5.31
CA VAL A 177 -4.98 8.90 -4.64
C VAL A 177 -5.33 7.43 -4.54
N VAL A 178 -5.68 6.99 -3.33
CA VAL A 178 -6.21 5.66 -3.06
C VAL A 178 -7.60 5.82 -2.46
N TYR A 179 -8.62 5.25 -3.11
CA TYR A 179 -10.03 5.43 -2.72
C TYR A 179 -10.86 4.20 -3.09
N GLY A 180 -12.12 4.18 -2.66
CA GLY A 180 -13.06 3.07 -2.90
C GLY A 180 -13.38 2.31 -1.62
N THR A 181 -13.63 1.00 -1.74
CA THR A 181 -14.03 0.13 -0.60
C THR A 181 -12.85 -0.21 0.29
N ILE A 182 -12.34 0.78 1.01
CA ILE A 182 -11.25 0.63 1.97
C ILE A 182 -11.87 0.35 3.36
N SER A 183 -11.63 -0.84 3.89
CA SER A 183 -12.10 -1.18 5.23
C SER A 183 -11.13 -0.67 6.30
N PRO A 184 -11.56 0.18 7.25
CA PRO A 184 -10.72 0.62 8.36
C PRO A 184 -10.60 -0.44 9.48
N VAL A 185 -11.25 -1.60 9.37
CA VAL A 185 -11.41 -2.57 10.48
C VAL A 185 -10.08 -3.10 11.02
N GLU A 186 -9.14 -3.47 10.14
CA GLU A 186 -7.83 -3.96 10.60
C GLU A 186 -7.00 -2.83 11.25
N ASN A 187 -7.07 -1.62 10.69
CA ASN A 187 -6.43 -0.44 11.28
C ASN A 187 -7.02 -0.11 12.68
N ILE A 188 -8.35 -0.20 12.83
CA ILE A 188 -9.04 -0.07 14.11
C ILE A 188 -8.52 -1.11 15.12
N LYS A 189 -8.39 -2.38 14.71
CA LYS A 189 -7.89 -3.47 15.58
C LYS A 189 -6.44 -3.21 16.02
N GLU A 190 -5.58 -2.82 15.09
CA GLU A 190 -4.18 -2.51 15.37
C GLU A 190 -4.06 -1.33 16.35
N LYS A 191 -4.75 -0.22 16.06
CA LYS A 191 -4.74 0.97 16.93
C LYS A 191 -5.34 0.70 18.31
N LEU A 192 -6.38 -0.13 18.40
CA LEU A 192 -6.89 -0.59 19.70
C LEU A 192 -5.84 -1.39 20.47
N ALA A 193 -5.12 -2.30 19.82
CA ALA A 193 -4.05 -3.06 20.45
C ALA A 193 -2.93 -2.13 20.95
N GLN A 194 -2.50 -1.16 20.13
CA GLN A 194 -1.52 -0.14 20.49
C GLN A 194 -1.98 0.72 21.67
N LEU A 195 -3.24 1.19 21.67
CA LEU A 195 -3.82 1.97 22.76
C LEU A 195 -3.91 1.16 24.06
N ILE A 196 -4.33 -0.10 24.01
CA ILE A 196 -4.37 -0.99 25.18
C ILE A 196 -2.96 -1.19 25.74
N ALA A 197 -1.95 -1.37 24.88
CA ALA A 197 -0.56 -1.46 25.30
C ALA A 197 -0.07 -0.15 25.96
N ALA A 198 -0.40 1.00 25.37
CA ALA A 198 -0.10 2.32 25.90
C ALA A 198 -0.74 2.59 27.28
N VAL A 199 -1.97 2.12 27.50
CA VAL A 199 -2.61 2.17 28.83
C VAL A 199 -1.89 1.25 29.81
N ASN A 200 -1.54 0.03 29.40
CA ASN A 200 -0.81 -0.91 30.26
C ASN A 200 0.57 -0.39 30.70
N SER A 201 1.28 0.33 29.84
CA SER A 201 2.60 0.92 30.17
C SER A 201 2.51 2.22 30.98
N THR A 202 1.35 2.86 31.03
CA THR A 202 1.16 4.10 31.77
C THR A 202 1.22 3.85 33.30
N PRO A 203 2.05 4.58 34.06
CA PRO A 203 2.13 4.47 35.51
C PRO A 203 0.78 4.71 36.21
N SER A 204 0.47 3.93 37.26
CA SER A 204 -0.82 4.05 37.96
C SER A 204 -1.03 5.41 38.64
N ASN A 205 0.05 6.11 39.01
CA ASN A 205 -0.01 7.46 39.59
C ASN A 205 -0.38 8.56 38.57
N ALA A 206 -0.39 8.25 37.27
CA ALA A 206 -0.94 9.15 36.25
C ALA A 206 -2.48 9.18 36.25
N PHE A 207 -3.12 8.22 36.95
CA PHE A 207 -4.56 8.13 37.06
C PHE A 207 -5.04 8.74 38.38
N LYS A 208 -6.23 9.36 38.33
CA LYS A 208 -6.87 10.01 39.48
C LYS A 208 -7.16 9.03 40.63
N THR A 209 -7.51 7.79 40.29
CA THR A 209 -7.82 6.73 41.26
C THR A 209 -6.98 5.48 40.97
N PRO A 210 -6.68 4.66 42.00
CA PRO A 210 -5.94 3.42 41.80
C PRO A 210 -6.59 2.45 40.79
N SER A 211 -7.93 2.50 40.67
CA SER A 211 -8.69 1.67 39.75
C SER A 211 -8.84 2.26 38.34
N GLY A 212 -8.53 3.55 38.12
CA GLY A 212 -8.78 4.24 36.86
C GLY A 212 -8.12 3.56 35.65
N LYS A 213 -6.87 3.10 35.81
CA LYS A 213 -6.15 2.32 34.79
C LYS A 213 -6.88 1.04 34.40
N ALA A 214 -7.32 0.27 35.40
CA ALA A 214 -8.01 -1.00 35.18
C ALA A 214 -9.37 -0.79 34.50
N VAL A 215 -10.10 0.27 34.91
CA VAL A 215 -11.40 0.64 34.31
C VAL A 215 -11.23 1.04 32.84
N LEU A 216 -10.26 1.91 32.52
CA LEU A 216 -9.99 2.32 31.14
C LEU A 216 -9.62 1.12 30.27
N LYS A 217 -8.70 0.26 30.75
CA LYS A 217 -8.32 -0.98 30.07
C LYS A 217 -9.53 -1.86 29.80
N GLN A 218 -10.39 -2.10 30.80
CA GLN A 218 -11.54 -2.97 30.64
C GLN A 218 -12.52 -2.41 29.60
N LYS A 219 -12.75 -1.09 29.58
CA LYS A 219 -13.61 -0.46 28.58
C LYS A 219 -13.03 -0.59 27.17
N LEU A 220 -11.72 -0.42 26.99
CA LEU A 220 -11.04 -0.63 25.70
C LEU A 220 -11.11 -2.10 25.25
N LEU A 221 -11.03 -3.06 26.17
CA LEU A 221 -11.23 -4.48 25.86
C LEU A 221 -12.66 -4.78 25.39
N VAL A 222 -13.67 -4.07 25.93
CA VAL A 222 -15.05 -4.16 25.44
C VAL A 222 -15.16 -3.56 24.03
N VAL A 223 -14.58 -2.39 23.77
CA VAL A 223 -14.53 -1.79 22.42
C VAL A 223 -13.87 -2.76 21.42
N SER A 224 -12.76 -3.39 21.79
CA SER A 224 -12.09 -4.41 20.99
C SER A 224 -12.99 -5.63 20.74
N LYS A 225 -13.75 -6.08 21.74
CA LYS A 225 -14.75 -7.14 21.57
C LYS A 225 -15.84 -6.71 20.58
N ASP A 226 -16.39 -5.52 20.73
CA ASP A 226 -17.44 -4.99 19.86
C ASP A 226 -16.97 -4.93 18.39
N VAL A 227 -15.75 -4.45 18.14
CA VAL A 227 -15.13 -4.49 16.80
C VAL A 227 -15.01 -5.91 16.26
N ARG A 228 -14.56 -6.87 17.08
CA ARG A 228 -14.43 -8.29 16.65
C ARG A 228 -15.78 -8.92 16.26
N VAL A 229 -16.85 -8.57 16.98
CA VAL A 229 -18.21 -9.08 16.68
C VAL A 229 -18.98 -8.18 15.70
N ARG A 230 -18.31 -7.24 15.03
CA ARG A 230 -18.88 -6.29 14.06
C ARG A 230 -19.96 -5.36 14.63
N ASN A 231 -19.99 -5.17 15.95
CA ASN A 231 -20.83 -4.19 16.62
C ASN A 231 -20.15 -2.80 16.59
N TYR A 232 -19.99 -2.22 15.39
CA TYR A 232 -19.26 -0.96 15.24
C TYR A 232 -19.98 0.22 15.90
N ALA A 233 -21.31 0.25 15.84
CA ALA A 233 -22.11 1.29 16.51
C ALA A 233 -21.90 1.26 18.03
N GLY A 234 -21.91 0.06 18.64
CA GLY A 234 -21.61 -0.10 20.07
C GLY A 234 -20.18 0.30 20.43
N ALA A 235 -19.19 -0.11 19.62
CA ALA A 235 -17.79 0.29 19.80
C ALA A 235 -17.64 1.83 19.75
N TYR A 236 -18.28 2.49 18.78
CA TYR A 236 -18.27 3.93 18.59
C TYR A 236 -18.90 4.65 19.79
N GLN A 237 -20.12 4.27 20.18
CA GLN A 237 -20.81 4.86 21.32
C GLN A 237 -20.01 4.73 22.61
N LYS A 238 -19.34 3.58 22.80
CA LYS A 238 -18.54 3.32 23.99
C LYS A 238 -17.26 4.16 24.02
N LEU A 239 -16.59 4.33 22.88
CA LEU A 239 -15.46 5.26 22.78
C LEU A 239 -15.88 6.70 23.07
N GLN A 240 -16.95 7.15 22.41
CA GLN A 240 -17.45 8.52 22.52
C GLN A 240 -17.92 8.86 23.94
N ASN A 241 -18.81 8.05 24.50
CA ASN A 241 -19.54 8.40 25.71
C ASN A 241 -18.84 7.94 27.00
N ASP A 242 -18.15 6.79 26.96
CA ASP A 242 -17.57 6.22 28.17
C ASP A 242 -16.09 6.51 28.34
N ILE A 243 -15.35 6.74 27.25
CA ILE A 243 -13.88 6.78 27.27
C ILE A 243 -13.38 8.21 26.99
N LEU A 244 -13.77 8.80 25.86
CA LEU A 244 -13.27 10.13 25.47
C LEU A 244 -13.73 11.22 26.44
N ALA A 245 -14.98 11.18 26.90
CA ALA A 245 -15.54 12.08 27.92
C ALA A 245 -14.95 11.92 29.34
N LYS A 246 -13.90 11.10 29.49
CA LYS A 246 -13.16 10.85 30.75
C LYS A 246 -11.66 11.11 30.60
N MET A 247 -11.26 11.67 29.45
CA MET A 247 -9.87 11.99 29.12
C MET A 247 -9.79 13.28 28.31
N ASP A 248 -10.81 14.14 28.34
CA ASP A 248 -10.96 15.28 27.44
C ASP A 248 -10.53 16.61 28.05
N GLY A 249 -10.39 16.72 29.38
CA GLY A 249 -10.09 18.00 30.04
C GLY A 249 -8.84 18.71 29.51
N CYS A 250 -7.69 18.06 29.50
CA CYS A 250 -6.44 18.60 28.93
C CYS A 250 -6.52 18.78 27.42
N ALA A 251 -7.17 17.87 26.69
CA ALA A 251 -7.24 17.93 25.24
C ALA A 251 -8.14 19.07 24.72
N LEU A 252 -9.23 19.38 25.44
CA LEU A 252 -10.23 20.36 25.03
C LEU A 252 -10.19 21.67 25.82
N SER A 253 -9.74 21.63 27.08
CA SER A 253 -9.75 22.78 28.00
C SER A 253 -8.36 23.13 28.56
N GLY A 254 -7.31 22.37 28.24
CA GLY A 254 -5.94 22.64 28.67
C GLY A 254 -5.60 22.20 30.11
N SER A 255 -6.55 21.63 30.86
CA SER A 255 -6.32 21.09 32.21
C SER A 255 -7.30 19.96 32.54
N PRO A 256 -6.96 18.99 33.41
CA PRO A 256 -7.86 17.90 33.74
C PRO A 256 -9.15 18.41 34.39
N ASP A 257 -10.28 17.83 34.01
CA ASP A 257 -11.58 18.14 34.58
C ASP A 257 -11.90 17.26 35.82
N LYS A 258 -13.10 17.42 36.38
CA LYS A 258 -13.52 16.66 37.57
C LYS A 258 -13.83 15.19 37.26
N ASN A 259 -14.25 14.86 36.04
CA ASN A 259 -14.65 13.54 35.59
C ASN A 259 -13.51 12.72 34.99
N ASP A 260 -12.36 13.34 34.75
CA ASP A 260 -11.21 12.72 34.11
C ASP A 260 -10.60 11.60 34.95
N TRP A 261 -10.23 10.52 34.27
CA TRP A 261 -9.53 9.39 34.87
C TRP A 261 -8.01 9.58 34.92
N VAL A 262 -7.45 10.43 34.03
CA VAL A 262 -6.02 10.68 33.91
C VAL A 262 -5.76 12.14 34.26
N THR A 263 -4.84 12.41 35.19
CA THR A 263 -4.59 13.77 35.71
C THR A 263 -3.30 14.40 35.17
N SER A 264 -2.37 13.58 34.66
CA SER A 264 -1.20 14.09 33.93
C SER A 264 -1.63 14.53 32.53
N CYS A 265 -1.51 15.82 32.20
CA CYS A 265 -1.95 16.31 30.89
C CYS A 265 -1.21 15.68 29.71
N ASP A 266 0.11 15.47 29.81
CA ASP A 266 0.87 14.79 28.76
C ASP A 266 0.33 13.38 28.50
N THR A 267 0.01 12.66 29.57
CA THR A 267 -0.56 11.32 29.48
C THR A 267 -1.98 11.35 28.94
N GLN A 268 -2.81 12.25 29.45
CA GLN A 268 -4.22 12.36 29.09
C GLN A 268 -4.36 12.70 27.60
N THR A 269 -3.68 13.74 27.13
CA THR A 269 -3.70 14.18 25.73
C THR A 269 -3.27 13.06 24.78
N ARG A 270 -2.19 12.32 25.11
CA ARG A 270 -1.72 11.20 24.30
C ARG A 270 -2.78 10.08 24.20
N LEU A 271 -3.39 9.69 25.32
CA LEU A 271 -4.41 8.63 25.34
C LEU A 271 -5.72 9.07 24.67
N TYR A 272 -6.11 10.34 24.85
CA TYR A 272 -7.28 10.93 24.21
C TYR A 272 -7.16 10.90 22.70
N TRP A 273 -6.07 11.42 22.12
CA TRP A 273 -5.91 11.47 20.67
C TRP A 273 -5.80 10.09 20.03
N ALA A 274 -5.14 9.14 20.70
CA ALA A 274 -5.11 7.75 20.26
C ALA A 274 -6.51 7.11 20.26
N ALA A 275 -7.34 7.37 21.28
CA ALA A 275 -8.73 6.92 21.31
C ALA A 275 -9.61 7.63 20.26
N ASN A 276 -9.40 8.93 20.05
CA ASN A 276 -10.14 9.74 19.08
C ASN A 276 -9.86 9.28 17.64
N GLU A 277 -8.63 8.92 17.31
CA GLU A 277 -8.29 8.37 16.00
C GLU A 277 -9.09 7.08 15.70
N ILE A 278 -9.22 6.20 16.69
CA ILE A 278 -10.04 4.98 16.57
C ILE A 278 -11.52 5.34 16.37
N MET A 279 -12.04 6.34 17.09
CA MET A 279 -13.41 6.82 16.92
C MET A 279 -13.66 7.38 15.51
N VAL A 280 -12.72 8.16 14.96
CA VAL A 280 -12.79 8.68 13.58
C VAL A 280 -12.85 7.53 12.57
N LEU A 281 -12.02 6.50 12.75
CA LEU A 281 -12.03 5.32 11.88
C LEU A 281 -13.35 4.53 12.00
N LEU A 282 -13.89 4.38 13.20
CA LEU A 282 -15.20 3.74 13.41
C LEU A 282 -16.33 4.51 12.72
N LYS A 283 -16.28 5.85 12.73
CA LYS A 283 -17.28 6.69 12.08
C LYS A 283 -17.39 6.44 10.56
N ILE A 284 -16.34 5.92 9.92
CA ILE A 284 -16.36 5.55 8.49
C ILE A 284 -17.27 4.33 8.23
N ILE A 285 -17.50 3.49 9.25
CA ILE A 285 -18.19 2.19 9.12
C ILE A 285 -19.41 2.02 10.05
N VAL A 286 -19.90 3.12 10.62
CA VAL A 286 -21.10 3.18 11.47
C VAL A 286 -22.20 3.98 10.78
#